data_AF-C7J138-F1
#
_entry.id   AF-C7J138-F1
#
_cell.length_a   1.000
_cell.length_b   1.000
_cell.length_c   1.000
_cell.angle_alpha   90.00
_cell.angle_beta   90.00
_cell.angle_gamma   90.00
#
_symmetry.space_group_name_H-M   'P 1'
#
loop_
_entity.id
_entity.type
_entity.pdbx_description
1 polymer ?
#
loop_
_entity_poly.entity_id
_entity_poly.type
_entity_poly.pdbx_seq_one_letter_code
_entity_poly.pdbx_strand_id
1 'polypeptide(L)'
;WPRSAPASRGGRRAARASAFHPDVSRAVESLQAEFREVDRALALNSARVSAAFHAAHVAPHHFGGSTGYGHDDGGGREVLDSVFAQIVGAEAAIVRPQFFSGTHAIACALFALLRPGHELLAVAGPPYDTLEEVIGIRGSANVGSLKDFGVAYREVPQMVALIGMLLQMLSDLRPDAPSYKDLVVIRGARA
;
A
#
# COMPACT_ATOMS: atom_id res chain seq x y z
N TRP A 1 -56.61 -32.73 0.90
CA TRP A 1 -55.24 -33.16 1.26
C TRP A 1 -55.09 -33.19 2.77
N PRO A 2 -54.58 -34.27 3.39
CA PRO A 2 -54.60 -34.42 4.85
C PRO A 2 -53.58 -33.50 5.52
N ARG A 3 -53.97 -32.96 6.68
CA ARG A 3 -53.18 -32.05 7.51
C ARG A 3 -52.04 -32.81 8.16
N SER A 4 -50.81 -32.54 7.76
CA SER A 4 -49.61 -33.03 8.43
C SER A 4 -49.46 -32.36 9.80
N ALA A 5 -49.43 -33.17 10.86
CA ALA A 5 -49.13 -32.74 12.21
C ALA A 5 -47.65 -32.27 12.33
N PRO A 6 -47.34 -31.31 13.21
CA PRO A 6 -46.02 -30.68 13.27
C PRO A 6 -44.99 -31.60 13.94
N ALA A 7 -43.97 -32.00 13.18
CA ALA A 7 -42.82 -32.71 13.72
C ALA A 7 -41.99 -31.74 14.58
N SER A 8 -41.98 -32.00 15.88
CA SER A 8 -41.13 -31.36 16.89
C SER A 8 -39.65 -31.68 16.64
N ARG A 9 -39.00 -30.95 15.73
CA ARG A 9 -37.54 -30.97 15.58
C ARG A 9 -36.87 -30.13 16.67
N GLY A 10 -37.02 -30.57 17.93
CA GLY A 10 -36.19 -30.14 19.06
C GLY A 10 -34.82 -30.81 19.00
N GLY A 11 -34.14 -30.75 17.85
CA GLY A 11 -32.77 -31.23 17.72
C GLY A 11 -31.83 -30.20 18.32
N ARG A 12 -31.51 -30.35 19.62
CA ARG A 12 -30.38 -29.66 20.25
C ARG A 12 -29.17 -29.88 19.35
N ARG A 13 -28.80 -28.85 18.59
CA ARG A 13 -27.67 -28.84 17.68
C ARG A 13 -26.44 -29.07 18.54
N ALA A 14 -26.02 -30.34 18.63
CA ALA A 14 -24.82 -30.74 19.35
C ALA A 14 -23.73 -29.77 18.92
N ALA A 15 -23.12 -29.09 19.90
CA ALA A 15 -21.99 -28.20 19.66
C ALA A 15 -21.03 -28.98 18.76
N ARG A 16 -20.89 -28.54 17.50
CA ARG A 16 -20.02 -29.23 16.55
C ARG A 16 -18.66 -29.31 17.23
N ALA A 17 -18.19 -30.53 17.50
CA ALA A 17 -16.84 -30.73 18.01
C ALA A 17 -15.91 -29.89 17.13
N SER A 18 -15.07 -29.07 17.76
CA SER A 18 -14.16 -28.18 17.03
C SER A 18 -13.40 -29.02 15.99
N ALA A 19 -13.39 -28.59 14.74
CA ALA A 19 -12.64 -29.26 13.67
C ALA A 19 -11.12 -29.17 13.89
N PHE A 20 -10.69 -28.31 14.82
CA PHE A 20 -9.29 -28.06 15.11
C PHE A 20 -8.87 -28.71 16.43
N HIS A 21 -7.56 -28.97 16.56
CA HIS A 21 -6.95 -29.41 17.80
C HIS A 21 -7.37 -28.49 18.98
N PRO A 22 -7.55 -29.01 20.21
CA PRO A 22 -7.98 -28.19 21.35
C PRO A 22 -7.09 -26.96 21.61
N ASP A 23 -5.77 -27.07 21.41
CA ASP A 23 -4.86 -25.92 21.55
C ASP A 23 -5.12 -24.83 20.52
N VAL A 24 -5.38 -25.21 19.26
CA VAL A 24 -5.73 -24.26 18.19
C VAL A 24 -7.07 -23.62 18.51
N SER A 25 -8.04 -24.38 19.01
CA SER A 25 -9.35 -23.87 19.39
C SER A 25 -9.23 -22.83 20.51
N ARG A 26 -8.45 -23.12 21.57
CA ARG A 26 -8.17 -22.16 22.64
C ARG A 26 -7.46 -20.91 22.14
N ALA A 27 -6.48 -21.05 21.25
CA ALA A 27 -5.80 -19.91 20.65
C ALA A 27 -6.77 -19.03 19.85
N VAL A 28 -7.61 -19.63 19.00
CA VAL A 28 -8.65 -18.91 18.23
C VAL A 28 -9.68 -18.23 19.14
N GLU A 29 -10.08 -18.87 20.23
CA GLU A 29 -10.98 -18.29 21.23
C GLU A 29 -10.33 -17.09 21.94
N SER A 30 -9.04 -17.16 22.27
CA SER A 30 -8.31 -16.05 22.89
C SER A 30 -8.14 -14.84 21.97
N LEU A 31 -8.17 -15.04 20.64
CA LEU A 31 -7.99 -14.01 19.61
C LEU A 31 -9.30 -13.38 19.10
N GLN A 32 -10.45 -13.71 19.73
CA GLN A 32 -11.76 -13.23 19.24
C GLN A 32 -11.90 -11.70 19.30
N ALA A 33 -11.23 -11.03 20.23
CA ALA A 33 -11.26 -9.58 20.30
C ALA A 33 -10.52 -8.93 19.12
N GLU A 34 -9.36 -9.47 18.76
CA GLU A 34 -8.51 -9.06 17.65
C GLU A 34 -9.22 -9.30 16.32
N PHE A 35 -9.88 -10.45 16.14
CA PHE A 35 -10.68 -10.70 14.93
C PHE A 35 -11.84 -9.73 14.78
N ARG A 36 -12.49 -9.31 15.88
CA ARG A 36 -13.53 -8.27 15.81
C ARG A 36 -12.98 -6.92 15.38
N GLU A 37 -11.76 -6.56 15.78
CA GLU A 37 -11.11 -5.33 15.31
C GLU A 37 -10.74 -5.42 13.82
N VAL A 38 -10.28 -6.58 13.36
CA VAL A 38 -10.07 -6.84 11.93
C VAL A 38 -11.38 -6.72 11.14
N ASP A 39 -12.48 -7.30 11.63
CA ASP A 39 -13.80 -7.20 10.99
C ASP A 39 -14.30 -5.75 10.89
N ARG A 40 -14.06 -4.94 11.94
CA ARG A 40 -14.36 -3.51 11.93
C ARG A 40 -13.53 -2.76 10.90
N ALA A 41 -12.23 -3.01 10.84
CA ALA A 41 -11.34 -2.42 9.85
C ALA A 41 -11.73 -2.82 8.42
N LEU A 42 -12.10 -4.09 8.21
CA LEU A 42 -12.60 -4.61 6.94
C LEU A 42 -13.87 -3.89 6.50
N ALA A 43 -14.84 -3.71 7.41
CA ALA A 43 -16.08 -2.99 7.11
C ALA A 43 -15.81 -1.52 6.70
N LEU A 44 -14.93 -0.83 7.42
CA LEU A 44 -14.53 0.54 7.12
C LEU A 44 -13.85 0.64 5.75
N ASN A 45 -12.89 -0.25 5.47
CA ASN A 45 -12.18 -0.25 4.19
C ASN A 45 -13.08 -0.65 3.03
N SER A 46 -14.00 -1.59 3.23
CA SER A 46 -15.00 -1.95 2.21
C SER A 46 -15.90 -0.77 1.86
N ALA A 47 -16.31 0.03 2.85
CA ALA A 47 -17.07 1.26 2.62
C ALA A 47 -16.25 2.31 1.84
N ARG A 48 -14.95 2.48 2.14
CA ARG A 48 -14.05 3.38 1.40
C ARG A 48 -13.91 2.97 -0.06
N VAL A 49 -13.71 1.69 -0.33
CA VAL A 49 -13.64 1.15 -1.70
C VAL A 49 -14.94 1.39 -2.44
N SER A 50 -16.09 1.07 -1.83
CA SER A 50 -17.41 1.30 -2.43
C SER A 50 -17.66 2.77 -2.75
N ALA A 51 -17.29 3.67 -1.83
CA ALA A 51 -17.41 5.12 -2.05
C ALA A 51 -16.51 5.60 -3.20
N ALA A 52 -15.27 5.13 -3.29
CA ALA A 52 -14.35 5.47 -4.38
C ALA A 52 -14.87 4.96 -5.74
N PHE A 53 -15.42 3.74 -5.78
CA PHE A 53 -16.05 3.19 -6.99
C PHE A 53 -17.23 4.04 -7.45
N HIS A 54 -18.07 4.47 -6.50
CA HIS A 54 -19.21 5.33 -6.80
C HIS A 54 -18.76 6.70 -7.32
N ALA A 55 -17.80 7.33 -6.65
CA ALA A 55 -17.28 8.65 -7.01
C ALA A 55 -16.58 8.66 -8.39
N ALA A 56 -15.90 7.58 -8.76
CA ALA A 56 -15.28 7.42 -10.07
C ALA A 56 -16.23 6.90 -11.15
N HIS A 57 -17.53 6.80 -10.87
CA HIS A 57 -18.56 6.28 -11.79
C HIS A 57 -18.18 4.93 -12.42
N VAL A 58 -17.63 4.01 -11.62
CA VAL A 58 -17.23 2.69 -12.10
C VAL A 58 -18.45 1.96 -12.67
N ALA A 59 -18.37 1.58 -13.95
CA ALA A 59 -19.44 0.91 -14.69
C ALA A 59 -18.96 -0.45 -15.24
N PRO A 60 -19.88 -1.35 -15.65
CA PRO A 60 -19.53 -2.69 -16.13
C PRO A 60 -18.46 -2.75 -17.22
N HIS A 61 -18.41 -1.76 -18.11
CA HIS A 61 -17.42 -1.72 -19.20
C HIS A 61 -15.98 -1.53 -18.71
N HIS A 62 -15.76 -0.89 -17.54
CA HIS A 62 -14.42 -0.79 -16.94
C HIS A 62 -13.88 -2.14 -16.45
N PHE A 63 -14.75 -3.14 -16.25
CA PHE A 63 -14.35 -4.52 -15.91
C PHE A 63 -14.05 -5.37 -17.14
N GLY A 64 -14.11 -4.79 -18.34
CA GLY A 64 -13.68 -5.46 -19.56
C GLY A 64 -12.19 -5.80 -19.53
N GLY A 65 -11.78 -6.76 -20.37
CA GLY A 65 -10.37 -7.03 -20.56
C GLY A 65 -9.66 -5.88 -21.29
N SER A 66 -8.34 -5.77 -21.11
CA SER A 66 -7.48 -4.88 -21.89
C SER A 66 -6.33 -5.70 -22.49
N THR A 67 -5.81 -5.27 -23.64
CA THR A 67 -4.60 -5.86 -24.26
C THR A 67 -3.32 -5.55 -23.48
N GLY A 68 -3.38 -4.66 -22.49
CA GLY A 68 -2.20 -4.19 -21.76
C GLY A 68 -1.51 -2.98 -22.40
N TYR A 69 -1.96 -2.51 -23.57
CA TYR A 69 -1.49 -1.25 -24.18
C TYR A 69 -2.37 -0.04 -23.86
N GLY A 70 -3.60 -0.26 -23.37
CA GLY A 70 -4.57 0.82 -23.10
C GLY A 70 -5.44 1.19 -24.31
N HIS A 71 -5.37 0.44 -25.40
CA HIS A 71 -6.34 0.56 -26.48
C HIS A 71 -7.69 -0.01 -26.04
N ASP A 72 -8.76 0.68 -26.42
CA ASP A 72 -10.15 0.25 -26.26
C ASP A 72 -10.53 -0.17 -24.83
N ASP A 73 -9.88 0.40 -23.81
CA ASP A 73 -10.14 0.06 -22.40
C ASP A 73 -11.25 0.90 -21.76
N GLY A 74 -11.93 1.75 -22.55
CA GLY A 74 -13.04 2.58 -22.09
C GLY A 74 -12.67 3.55 -20.97
N GLY A 75 -11.40 3.93 -20.82
CA GLY A 75 -10.92 4.76 -19.71
C GLY A 75 -10.77 3.97 -18.40
N GLY A 76 -10.79 2.64 -18.46
CA GLY A 76 -10.67 1.77 -17.30
C GLY A 76 -9.37 1.96 -16.52
N ARG A 77 -8.27 2.35 -17.19
CA ARG A 77 -6.98 2.66 -16.55
C ARG A 77 -7.05 3.91 -15.68
N GLU A 78 -7.54 5.00 -16.25
CA GLU A 78 -7.66 6.28 -15.57
C GLU A 78 -8.63 6.18 -14.40
N VAL A 79 -9.73 5.44 -14.59
CA VAL A 79 -10.69 5.15 -13.51
C VAL A 79 -10.04 4.31 -12.42
N LEU A 80 -9.29 3.25 -12.75
CA LEU A 80 -8.56 2.44 -11.78
C LEU A 80 -7.57 3.28 -10.96
N ASP A 81 -6.77 4.11 -11.63
CA ASP A 81 -5.81 5.01 -11.00
C ASP A 81 -6.50 5.98 -10.04
N SER A 82 -7.61 6.60 -10.49
CA SER A 82 -8.37 7.53 -9.66
C SER A 82 -8.99 6.86 -8.43
N VAL A 83 -9.53 5.65 -8.58
CA VAL A 83 -10.11 4.85 -7.49
C VAL A 83 -9.05 4.52 -6.46
N PHE A 84 -7.87 4.07 -6.89
CA PHE A 84 -6.78 3.76 -5.97
C PHE A 84 -6.26 5.01 -5.26
N ALA A 85 -6.07 6.13 -5.97
CA ALA A 85 -5.67 7.40 -5.37
C ALA A 85 -6.62 7.82 -4.24
N GLN A 86 -7.94 7.71 -4.46
CA GLN A 86 -8.94 7.99 -3.44
C GLN A 86 -8.88 7.01 -2.25
N ILE A 87 -8.72 5.70 -2.50
CA ILE A 87 -8.68 4.69 -1.43
C ILE A 87 -7.48 4.90 -0.51
N VAL A 88 -6.31 5.20 -1.07
CA VAL A 88 -5.07 5.38 -0.28
C VAL A 88 -4.89 6.82 0.21
N GLY A 89 -5.76 7.75 -0.19
CA GLY A 89 -5.65 9.17 0.17
C GLY A 89 -4.44 9.87 -0.46
N ALA A 90 -4.07 9.49 -1.68
CA ALA A 90 -2.98 10.09 -2.45
C ALA A 90 -3.52 11.09 -3.48
N GLU A 91 -2.68 12.06 -3.87
CA GLU A 91 -3.01 13.03 -4.92
C GLU A 91 -3.15 12.37 -6.29
N ALA A 92 -2.38 11.31 -6.53
CA ALA A 92 -2.42 10.50 -7.73
C ALA A 92 -1.97 9.06 -7.42
N ALA A 93 -2.36 8.12 -8.26
CA ALA A 93 -1.88 6.74 -8.23
C ALA A 93 -1.66 6.24 -9.65
N ILE A 94 -0.79 5.24 -9.79
CA ILE A 94 -0.61 4.47 -11.02
C ILE A 94 -0.67 3.00 -10.66
N VAL A 95 -1.63 2.27 -11.22
CA VAL A 95 -1.87 0.86 -10.92
C VAL A 95 -1.73 0.04 -12.20
N ARG A 96 -0.66 -0.72 -12.30
CA ARG A 96 -0.31 -1.43 -13.53
C ARG A 96 0.19 -2.84 -13.23
N PRO A 97 -0.20 -3.85 -14.04
CA PRO A 97 0.36 -5.21 -13.92
C PRO A 97 1.89 -5.26 -14.03
N GLN A 98 2.51 -4.27 -14.66
CA GLN A 98 3.97 -4.15 -14.79
C GLN A 98 4.66 -3.81 -13.46
N PHE A 99 3.96 -3.26 -12.46
CA PHE A 99 4.47 -3.09 -11.10
C PHE A 99 4.27 -4.38 -10.29
N PHE A 100 5.18 -5.33 -10.44
CA PHE A 100 5.06 -6.65 -9.82
C PHE A 100 5.42 -6.71 -8.32
N SER A 101 6.11 -5.69 -7.76
CA SER A 101 6.44 -5.62 -6.34
C SER A 101 6.55 -4.18 -5.83
N GLY A 102 6.46 -3.99 -4.51
CA GLY A 102 6.65 -2.69 -3.87
C GLY A 102 8.05 -2.11 -4.10
N THR A 103 9.09 -2.93 -3.98
CA THR A 103 10.47 -2.50 -4.29
C THR A 103 10.63 -2.11 -5.75
N HIS A 104 10.01 -2.83 -6.69
CA HIS A 104 10.04 -2.46 -8.11
C HIS A 104 9.36 -1.11 -8.36
N ALA A 105 8.20 -0.86 -7.76
CA ALA A 105 7.51 0.42 -7.88
C ALA A 105 8.36 1.60 -7.37
N ILE A 106 8.98 1.43 -6.20
CA ILE A 106 9.89 2.43 -5.63
C ILE A 106 11.13 2.62 -6.52
N ALA A 107 11.73 1.52 -7.00
CA ALA A 107 12.87 1.58 -7.91
C ALA A 107 12.52 2.35 -9.20
N CYS A 108 11.40 2.04 -9.85
CA CYS A 108 10.94 2.77 -11.02
C CYS A 108 10.80 4.27 -10.74
N ALA A 109 10.22 4.65 -9.60
CA ALA A 109 10.08 6.06 -9.23
C ALA A 109 11.47 6.72 -9.05
N LEU A 110 12.40 6.05 -8.37
CA LEU A 110 13.74 6.57 -8.13
C LEU A 110 14.54 6.71 -9.44
N PHE A 111 14.52 5.71 -10.31
CA PHE A 111 15.16 5.81 -11.64
C PHE A 111 14.46 6.83 -12.55
N ALA A 112 13.16 7.05 -12.39
CA ALA A 112 12.43 8.08 -13.12
C ALA A 112 12.77 9.50 -12.65
N LEU A 113 13.11 9.71 -11.38
CA LEU A 113 13.33 11.03 -10.79
C LEU A 113 14.82 11.41 -10.65
N LEU A 114 15.69 10.48 -10.30
CA LEU A 114 17.10 10.74 -10.01
C LEU A 114 17.95 10.69 -11.29
N ARG A 115 18.95 11.58 -11.38
CA ARG A 115 19.87 11.70 -12.51
C ARG A 115 21.32 11.68 -12.02
N PRO A 116 22.30 11.38 -12.90
CA PRO A 116 23.71 11.43 -12.53
C PRO A 116 24.08 12.77 -11.86
N GLY A 117 24.75 12.72 -10.72
CA GLY A 117 25.09 13.88 -9.89
C GLY A 117 24.06 14.27 -8.84
N HIS A 118 22.86 13.66 -8.83
CA HIS A 118 21.88 13.85 -7.75
C HIS A 118 22.29 13.06 -6.48
N GLU A 119 21.70 13.43 -5.34
CA GLU A 119 21.84 12.71 -4.07
C GLU A 119 20.46 12.21 -3.59
N LEU A 120 20.37 10.92 -3.25
CA LEU A 120 19.25 10.33 -2.53
C LEU A 120 19.49 10.44 -1.02
N LEU A 121 18.64 11.21 -0.33
CA LEU A 121 18.71 11.41 1.11
C LEU A 121 17.66 10.57 1.84
N ALA A 122 18.10 9.56 2.60
CA ALA A 122 17.24 8.75 3.44
C ALA A 122 16.99 9.43 4.79
N VAL A 123 15.81 10.05 4.92
CA VAL A 123 15.40 10.76 6.15
C VAL A 123 14.60 9.90 7.13
N ALA A 124 14.07 8.75 6.70
CA ALA A 124 13.27 7.88 7.58
C ALA A 124 14.13 6.83 8.33
N GLY A 125 15.45 6.95 8.27
CA GLY A 125 16.39 5.88 8.60
C GLY A 125 16.82 5.09 7.37
N PRO A 126 17.60 4.01 7.55
CA PRO A 126 18.13 3.25 6.42
C PRO A 126 17.00 2.57 5.63
N PRO A 127 17.17 2.38 4.31
CA PRO A 127 16.27 1.61 3.48
C PRO A 127 16.23 0.15 3.92
N TYR A 128 15.15 -0.54 3.60
CA TYR A 128 15.08 -1.99 3.78
C TYR A 128 15.96 -2.70 2.75
N ASP A 129 16.33 -3.94 3.09
CA ASP A 129 17.31 -4.79 2.43
C ASP A 129 17.24 -4.88 0.89
N THR A 130 16.06 -5.04 0.31
CA THR A 130 15.89 -5.13 -1.16
C THR A 130 16.08 -3.79 -1.87
N LEU A 131 15.89 -2.66 -1.17
CA LEU A 131 16.13 -1.32 -1.72
C LEU A 131 17.62 -0.92 -1.63
N GLU A 132 18.38 -1.52 -0.71
CA GLU A 132 19.84 -1.32 -0.62
C GLU A 132 20.57 -1.68 -1.92
N GLU A 133 20.12 -2.74 -2.61
CA GLU A 133 20.67 -3.19 -3.90
C GLU A 133 20.30 -2.25 -5.05
N VAL A 134 19.06 -1.72 -5.04
CA VAL A 134 18.61 -0.70 -6.01
C VAL A 134 19.45 0.57 -5.88
N ILE A 135 19.77 0.97 -4.65
CA ILE A 135 20.59 2.16 -4.38
C ILE A 135 22.06 1.90 -4.72
N GLY A 136 22.57 0.69 -4.49
CA GLY A 136 23.98 0.33 -4.68
C GLY A 136 24.83 0.50 -3.41
N ILE A 137 24.22 0.41 -2.23
CA ILE A 137 24.93 0.34 -0.94
C ILE A 137 25.20 -1.10 -0.50
N ARG A 138 24.41 -2.06 -1.02
CA ARG A 138 24.64 -3.50 -0.88
C ARG A 138 24.77 -4.14 -2.26
N GLY A 139 25.56 -5.22 -2.36
CA GLY A 139 25.68 -6.03 -3.57
C GLY A 139 26.95 -5.74 -4.36
N SER A 140 27.02 -6.28 -5.57
CA SER A 140 28.15 -6.10 -6.50
C SER A 140 28.04 -4.79 -7.27
N ALA A 141 29.18 -4.18 -7.61
CA ALA A 141 29.21 -3.03 -8.50
C ALA A 141 28.75 -3.40 -9.92
N ASN A 142 28.24 -2.43 -10.68
CA ASN A 142 27.82 -2.57 -12.08
C ASN A 142 26.60 -3.49 -12.29
N VAL A 143 25.65 -3.50 -11.36
CA VAL A 143 24.36 -4.21 -11.51
C VAL A 143 23.23 -3.30 -12.03
N GLY A 144 23.55 -2.04 -12.33
CA GLY A 144 22.57 -1.03 -12.75
C GLY A 144 21.91 -0.34 -11.56
N SER A 145 22.61 -0.22 -10.44
CA SER A 145 22.16 0.51 -9.26
C SER A 145 22.19 2.02 -9.47
N LEU A 146 21.46 2.79 -8.66
CA LEU A 146 21.50 4.26 -8.69
C LEU A 146 22.94 4.79 -8.56
N LYS A 147 23.77 4.16 -7.70
CA LYS A 147 25.18 4.48 -7.55
C LYS A 147 26.00 4.25 -8.82
N ASP A 148 25.71 3.19 -9.59
CA ASP A 148 26.34 2.95 -10.90
C ASP A 148 26.00 4.07 -11.91
N PHE A 149 24.82 4.68 -11.78
CA PHE A 149 24.41 5.87 -12.54
C PHE A 149 24.92 7.19 -11.96
N GLY A 150 25.84 7.17 -10.99
CA GLY A 150 26.43 8.37 -10.40
C GLY A 150 25.48 9.15 -9.47
N VAL A 151 24.48 8.49 -8.90
CA VAL A 151 23.63 9.04 -7.85
C VAL A 151 24.27 8.76 -6.49
N ALA A 152 24.52 9.82 -5.72
CA ALA A 152 25.03 9.70 -4.36
C ALA A 152 23.91 9.27 -3.39
N TYR A 153 24.27 8.67 -2.26
CA TYR A 153 23.33 8.27 -1.22
C TYR A 153 23.85 8.70 0.15
N ARG A 154 22.95 9.24 0.97
CA ARG A 154 23.26 9.62 2.35
C ARG A 154 22.08 9.37 3.27
N GLU A 155 22.38 9.00 4.51
CA GLU A 155 21.41 8.80 5.58
C GLU A 155 21.41 9.99 6.54
N VAL A 156 20.22 10.40 6.96
CA VAL A 156 20.06 11.32 8.09
C VAL A 156 19.65 10.50 9.31
N PRO A 157 20.34 10.64 10.46
CA PRO A 157 19.93 9.99 11.69
C PRO A 157 18.46 10.32 12.01
N GLN A 158 17.65 9.30 12.35
CA GLN A 158 16.20 9.42 12.51
C GLN A 158 15.77 10.58 13.44
N MET A 159 16.52 10.82 14.51
CA MET A 159 16.22 11.90 15.47
C MET A 159 16.36 13.29 14.83
N VAL A 160 17.35 13.47 13.95
CA VAL A 160 17.56 14.73 13.21
C VAL A 160 16.48 14.89 12.15
N ALA A 161 16.05 13.80 11.52
CA ALA A 161 15.04 13.86 10.47
C ALA A 161 13.62 14.15 10.99
N LEU A 162 13.23 13.62 12.16
CA LEU A 162 11.94 13.96 12.75
C LEU A 162 11.87 15.44 13.11
N ILE A 163 12.96 15.99 13.66
CA ILE A 163 13.08 17.43 13.94
C ILE A 163 13.08 18.21 12.63
N GLY A 164 13.83 17.79 11.61
CA GLY A 164 13.88 18.43 10.30
C GLY A 164 12.53 18.44 9.58
N MET A 165 11.78 17.32 9.59
CA MET A 165 10.43 17.24 9.03
C MET A 165 9.44 18.10 9.82
N LEU A 166 9.53 18.11 11.15
CA LEU A 166 8.71 19.00 11.97
C LEU A 166 9.02 20.46 11.66
N LEU A 167 10.30 20.83 11.55
CA LEU A 167 10.73 22.17 11.16
C LEU A 167 10.26 22.52 9.75
N GLN A 168 10.32 21.60 8.79
CA GLN A 168 9.80 21.82 7.45
C GLN A 168 8.29 22.01 7.47
N MET A 169 7.52 21.18 8.18
CA MET A 169 6.07 21.38 8.35
C MET A 169 5.77 22.76 8.97
N LEU A 170 6.55 23.17 9.98
CA LEU A 170 6.46 24.50 10.59
C LEU A 170 6.94 25.62 9.65
N SER A 171 7.81 25.31 8.69
CA SER A 171 8.36 26.25 7.72
C SER A 171 7.48 26.37 6.49
N ASP A 172 6.78 25.32 6.03
CA ASP A 172 5.75 25.38 4.98
C ASP A 172 4.51 26.15 5.47
N LEU A 173 4.30 26.21 6.79
CA LEU A 173 3.39 27.15 7.45
C LEU A 173 3.89 28.61 7.40
N ARG A 174 5.12 28.89 6.94
CA ARG A 174 5.71 30.23 6.76
C ARG A 174 6.12 30.49 5.30
N PRO A 175 5.75 31.64 4.72
CA PRO A 175 5.97 31.90 3.30
C PRO A 175 7.44 32.09 2.85
N ASP A 176 8.44 32.08 3.73
CA ASP A 176 9.84 32.45 3.43
C ASP A 176 10.90 31.34 3.66
N ALA A 177 10.49 30.07 3.69
CA ALA A 177 11.38 28.92 3.87
C ALA A 177 12.32 28.64 2.67
N PRO A 178 13.57 28.17 2.88
CA PRO A 178 14.39 27.64 1.80
C PRO A 178 13.75 26.40 1.15
N SER A 179 13.75 26.38 -0.19
CA SER A 179 13.06 25.39 -1.02
C SER A 179 13.91 24.15 -1.27
N TYR A 180 13.62 23.04 -0.60
CA TYR A 180 14.22 21.73 -0.88
C TYR A 180 13.47 20.95 -1.99
N LYS A 181 13.31 21.57 -3.17
CA LYS A 181 12.53 21.01 -4.29
C LYS A 181 12.99 19.63 -4.76
N ASP A 182 14.24 19.27 -4.50
CA ASP A 182 14.83 18.01 -4.97
C ASP A 182 14.86 16.91 -3.90
N LEU A 183 14.31 17.16 -2.71
CA LEU A 183 14.28 16.17 -1.63
C LEU A 183 13.17 15.13 -1.85
N VAL A 184 13.55 13.93 -2.26
CA VAL A 184 12.65 12.77 -2.34
C VAL A 184 12.59 12.08 -0.97
N VAL A 185 11.52 12.34 -0.20
CA VAL A 185 11.25 11.62 1.06
C VAL A 185 10.44 10.36 0.79
N ILE A 186 11.07 9.20 0.89
CA ILE A 186 10.36 7.91 0.92
C ILE A 186 9.89 7.68 2.36
N ARG A 187 8.58 7.81 2.62
CA ARG A 187 8.01 7.32 3.89
C ARG A 187 7.82 5.81 3.76
N GLY A 188 8.46 5.04 4.64
CA GLY A 188 8.06 3.66 4.87
C GLY A 188 6.63 3.65 5.41
N ALA A 189 5.72 2.87 4.80
CA ALA A 189 4.46 2.55 5.45
C ALA A 189 4.80 1.79 6.73
N ARG A 190 4.27 2.23 7.88
CA ARG A 190 4.29 1.37 9.07
C ARG A 190 3.49 0.12 8.74
N ALA A 191 4.08 -1.04 9.01
CA ALA A 191 3.39 -2.33 9.01
C ALA A 191 2.19 -2.30 9.97
#